data_AF-A0A135HX99-F1
#
_entry.id   AF-A0A135HX99-F1
#
_cell.length_a   1.000
_cell.length_b   1.000
_cell.length_c   1.000
_cell.angle_alpha   90.00
_cell.angle_beta   90.00
_cell.angle_gamma   90.00
#
_symmetry.space_group_name_H-M   'P 1'
#
loop_
_entity.id
_entity.type
_entity.pdbx_description
1 polymer ?
#
loop_
_entity_poly.entity_id
_entity_poly.type
_entity_poly.pdbx_seq_one_letter_code
_entity_poly.pdbx_strand_id
1 'polypeptide(L)'
;MQHKTLEQMQVIAEANPDITRPVMTRTERLERWAALLEKEPGRLLATLPGTEYQPVETRETMRSAGSPISVAFEDAVFRAEGMKDDSYGEAKRFFEITDRQLHEIVCYCHYGATVSAATAARHVRGAIGGSGMLARLRGSFV
;
A
#
# COMPACT_ATOMS: atom_id res chain seq x y z
N MET A 1 -21.12 49.62 22.07
CA MET A 1 -20.98 48.22 21.63
C MET A 1 -19.51 47.88 21.65
N GLN A 2 -19.10 46.95 22.52
CA GLN A 2 -17.71 46.61 22.80
C GLN A 2 -17.29 45.45 21.88
N HIS A 3 -16.26 45.66 21.06
CA HIS A 3 -15.62 44.56 20.33
C HIS A 3 -14.50 43.99 21.20
N LYS A 4 -14.81 42.86 21.85
CA LYS A 4 -13.83 42.00 22.50
C LYS A 4 -12.99 41.36 21.39
N THR A 5 -11.70 41.64 21.37
CA THR A 5 -10.73 41.00 20.47
C THR A 5 -10.64 39.52 20.82
N LEU A 6 -11.02 38.69 19.88
CA LEU A 6 -10.90 37.24 19.95
C LEU A 6 -9.41 36.89 20.07
N GLU A 7 -9.02 36.50 21.28
CA GLU A 7 -7.85 35.66 21.53
C GLU A 7 -7.96 34.42 20.64
N GLN A 8 -7.09 34.30 19.64
CA GLN A 8 -6.82 33.01 19.00
C GLN A 8 -5.32 32.84 18.84
N MET A 9 -4.74 32.38 19.95
CA MET A 9 -3.80 31.25 20.02
C MET A 9 -3.30 30.73 18.66
N GLN A 10 -2.07 31.11 18.31
CA GLN A 10 -1.19 30.24 17.54
C GLN A 10 0.17 30.23 18.22
N VAL A 11 0.32 29.27 19.15
CA VAL A 11 1.64 28.86 19.62
C VAL A 11 2.31 28.17 18.44
N ILE A 12 3.30 28.84 17.85
CA ILE A 12 4.22 28.24 16.88
C ILE A 12 5.06 27.25 17.68
N ALA A 13 4.73 25.97 17.58
CA ALA A 13 5.56 24.92 18.11
C ALA A 13 6.77 24.76 17.19
N GLU A 14 7.91 25.31 17.61
CA GLU A 14 9.23 25.02 17.06
C GLU A 14 9.48 23.51 17.20
N ALA A 15 9.39 22.78 16.08
CA ALA A 15 9.58 21.34 16.08
C ALA A 15 11.07 21.01 16.22
N ASN A 16 11.44 20.56 17.42
CA ASN A 16 12.71 19.95 17.76
C ASN A 16 13.03 18.80 16.78
N PRO A 17 14.21 18.76 16.12
CA PRO A 17 14.56 17.72 15.13
C PRO A 17 14.77 16.32 15.74
N ASP A 18 14.61 16.15 17.05
CA ASP A 18 14.86 14.90 17.78
C ASP A 18 13.57 14.12 18.15
N ILE A 19 12.43 14.50 17.58
CA ILE A 19 11.22 13.67 17.66
C ILE A 19 11.36 12.56 16.63
N THR A 20 11.94 11.42 17.04
CA THR A 20 11.86 10.15 16.30
C THR A 20 10.43 9.97 15.83
N ARG A 21 10.18 10.11 14.52
CA ARG A 21 8.84 9.93 13.97
C ARG A 21 8.37 8.53 14.37
N PRO A 22 7.15 8.36 14.89
CA PRO A 22 6.64 7.03 15.19
C PRO A 22 6.69 6.18 13.91
N VAL A 23 7.26 4.98 14.01
CA VAL A 23 7.28 3.99 12.91
C VAL A 23 5.85 3.77 12.43
N MET A 24 5.63 3.79 11.12
CA MET A 24 4.29 3.62 10.55
C MET A 24 3.72 2.25 10.92
N THR A 25 2.49 2.25 11.42
CA THR A 25 1.73 1.01 11.62
C THR A 25 1.47 0.31 10.29
N ARG A 26 1.14 -0.98 10.35
CA ARG A 26 0.70 -1.75 9.16
C ARG A 26 -0.43 -1.05 8.41
N THR A 27 -1.45 -0.57 9.12
CA THR A 27 -2.60 0.11 8.53
C THR A 27 -2.19 1.40 7.82
N GLU A 28 -1.35 2.22 8.45
CA GLU A 28 -0.86 3.46 7.82
C GLU A 28 -0.02 3.18 6.57
N ARG A 29 0.79 2.12 6.57
CA ARG A 29 1.54 1.69 5.37
C ARG A 29 0.60 1.31 4.23
N LEU A 30 -0.45 0.53 4.50
CA LEU A 30 -1.43 0.15 3.48
C LEU A 30 -2.28 1.33 2.99
N GLU A 31 -2.73 2.20 3.89
CA GLU A 31 -3.44 3.44 3.53
C GLU A 31 -2.60 4.34 2.63
N ARG A 32 -1.31 4.53 2.98
CA ARG A 32 -0.38 5.29 2.16
C ARG A 32 -0.16 4.65 0.80
N TRP A 33 -0.02 3.32 0.73
CA TRP A 33 0.19 2.63 -0.54
C TRP A 33 -1.03 2.78 -1.47
N ALA A 34 -2.25 2.63 -0.93
CA ALA A 34 -3.47 2.90 -1.67
C ALA A 34 -3.51 4.35 -2.19
N ALA A 35 -3.19 5.32 -1.33
CA ALA A 35 -3.15 6.74 -1.71
C ALA A 35 -2.11 7.04 -2.81
N LEU A 36 -0.96 6.35 -2.82
CA LEU A 36 0.06 6.49 -3.88
C LEU A 36 -0.47 6.00 -5.23
N LEU A 37 -1.17 4.87 -5.25
CA LEU A 37 -1.80 4.31 -6.45
C LEU A 37 -2.94 5.23 -6.95
N GLU A 38 -3.70 5.82 -6.03
CA GLU A 38 -4.81 6.73 -6.34
C GLU A 38 -4.38 8.10 -6.87
N LYS A 39 -3.08 8.45 -6.86
CA LYS A 39 -2.58 9.68 -7.49
C LYS A 39 -2.82 9.70 -9.00
N GLU A 40 -2.72 8.55 -9.65
CA GLU A 40 -2.98 8.39 -11.08
C GLU A 40 -3.81 7.11 -11.31
N PRO A 41 -5.12 7.15 -10.98
CA PRO A 41 -5.95 5.95 -10.87
C PRO A 41 -6.10 5.18 -12.20
N GLY A 42 -5.96 5.88 -13.33
CA GLY A 42 -6.00 5.30 -14.68
C GLY A 42 -4.69 4.69 -15.16
N ARG A 43 -3.57 4.86 -14.44
CA ARG A 43 -2.27 4.30 -14.83
C ARG A 43 -2.36 2.77 -14.89
N LEU A 44 -1.91 2.19 -16.00
CA LEU A 44 -1.78 0.74 -16.15
C LEU A 44 -0.44 0.29 -15.57
N LEU A 45 -0.49 -0.61 -14.60
CA LEU A 45 0.66 -1.12 -13.87
C LEU A 45 0.90 -2.58 -14.25
N ALA A 46 2.17 -2.96 -14.45
CA ALA A 46 2.55 -4.31 -14.85
C ALA A 46 2.19 -5.34 -13.76
N THR A 47 1.63 -6.47 -14.18
CA THR A 47 1.36 -7.60 -13.28
C THR A 47 2.54 -8.56 -13.21
N LEU A 48 2.52 -9.45 -12.22
CA LEU A 48 3.51 -10.51 -12.05
C LEU A 48 2.90 -11.84 -12.54
N PRO A 49 3.49 -12.50 -13.55
CA PRO A 49 3.00 -13.79 -14.03
C PRO A 49 3.39 -14.93 -13.11
N GLY A 50 2.42 -15.75 -12.71
CA GLY A 50 2.67 -17.03 -12.05
C GLY A 50 2.89 -17.00 -10.54
N THR A 51 2.53 -15.90 -9.88
CA THR A 51 2.60 -15.83 -8.41
C THR A 51 1.77 -16.92 -7.71
N GLU A 52 0.79 -17.51 -8.39
CA GLU A 52 -0.09 -18.60 -7.93
C GLU A 52 0.55 -19.99 -7.94
N TYR A 53 1.53 -20.25 -8.82
CA TYR A 53 2.09 -21.60 -9.02
C TYR A 53 3.62 -21.68 -8.84
N GLN A 54 4.30 -20.54 -8.79
CA GLN A 54 5.75 -20.54 -8.54
C GLN A 54 6.07 -21.07 -7.13
N PRO A 55 7.17 -21.83 -6.97
CA PRO A 55 7.71 -22.18 -5.66
C PRO A 55 7.96 -20.93 -4.80
N VAL A 56 7.90 -21.09 -3.48
CA VAL A 56 8.00 -19.96 -2.54
C VAL A 56 9.30 -19.18 -2.78
N GLU A 57 10.42 -19.86 -2.89
CA GLU A 57 11.75 -19.24 -3.06
C GLU A 57 11.81 -18.40 -4.35
N THR A 58 11.27 -18.92 -5.45
CA THR A 58 11.16 -18.18 -6.71
C THR A 58 10.22 -16.99 -6.54
N ARG A 59 9.05 -17.21 -5.93
CA ARG A 59 8.02 -16.18 -5.75
C ARG A 59 8.53 -15.00 -4.94
N GLU A 60 9.25 -15.23 -3.85
CA GLU A 60 9.81 -14.17 -3.01
C GLU A 60 10.70 -13.20 -3.82
N THR A 61 11.40 -13.69 -4.84
CA THR A 61 12.30 -12.87 -5.66
C THR A 61 11.64 -12.20 -6.86
N MET A 62 10.37 -12.53 -7.16
CA MET A 62 9.67 -11.99 -8.32
C MET A 62 9.50 -10.47 -8.21
N ARG A 63 9.70 -9.77 -9.33
CA ARG A 63 9.49 -8.34 -9.46
C ARG A 63 9.17 -7.99 -10.91
N SER A 64 8.47 -6.88 -11.11
CA SER A 64 8.15 -6.34 -12.43
C SER A 64 8.19 -4.82 -12.36
N ALA A 65 8.93 -4.19 -13.27
CA ALA A 65 9.04 -2.74 -13.31
C ALA A 65 7.69 -2.10 -13.63
N GLY A 66 7.35 -1.00 -12.94
CA GLY A 66 6.06 -0.34 -13.10
C GLY A 66 4.88 -1.16 -12.58
N SER A 67 5.13 -2.11 -11.66
CA SER A 67 4.08 -2.83 -10.94
C SER A 67 3.51 -2.01 -9.78
N PRO A 68 2.39 -2.45 -9.16
CA PRO A 68 1.91 -1.83 -7.92
C PRO A 68 2.97 -1.81 -6.80
N ILE A 69 3.88 -2.79 -6.76
CA ILE A 69 4.98 -2.85 -5.79
C ILE A 69 6.03 -1.78 -6.09
N SER A 70 6.37 -1.58 -7.38
CA SER A 70 7.30 -0.51 -7.76
C SER A 70 6.77 0.87 -7.36
N VAL A 71 5.46 1.12 -7.47
CA VAL A 71 4.83 2.39 -6.99
C VAL A 71 5.03 2.59 -5.49
N ALA A 72 4.94 1.53 -4.68
CA ALA A 72 5.29 1.62 -3.27
C ALA A 72 6.78 1.92 -3.09
N PHE A 73 7.66 1.13 -3.72
CA PHE A 73 9.10 1.28 -3.54
C PHE A 73 9.64 2.64 -4.01
N GLU A 74 9.02 3.27 -5.01
CA GLU A 74 9.34 4.62 -5.49
C GLU A 74 9.08 5.71 -4.43
N ASP A 75 8.25 5.45 -3.42
CA ASP A 75 7.99 6.38 -2.34
C ASP A 75 9.16 6.47 -1.34
N ALA A 76 9.68 7.69 -1.16
CA ALA A 76 10.81 7.92 -0.28
C ALA A 76 10.51 7.64 1.20
N VAL A 77 9.24 7.76 1.64
CA VAL A 77 8.86 7.46 3.01
C VAL A 77 8.93 5.96 3.26
N PHE A 78 8.42 5.11 2.37
CA PHE A 78 8.56 3.66 2.54
C PHE A 78 10.01 3.18 2.55
N ARG A 79 10.88 3.76 1.74
CA ARG A 79 12.32 3.46 1.81
C ARG A 79 12.93 3.90 3.14
N ALA A 80 12.56 5.08 3.66
CA ALA A 80 13.01 5.54 4.97
C ALA A 80 12.47 4.69 6.14
N GLU A 81 11.26 4.13 6.00
CA GLU A 81 10.64 3.18 6.94
C GLU A 81 11.20 1.75 6.79
N GLY A 82 12.13 1.51 5.87
CA GLY A 82 12.86 0.24 5.75
C GLY A 82 12.33 -0.75 4.70
N MET A 83 11.60 -0.27 3.67
CA MET A 83 11.35 -1.04 2.45
C MET A 83 12.62 -1.10 1.60
N LYS A 84 13.13 -2.31 1.36
CA LYS A 84 14.48 -2.54 0.80
C LYS A 84 14.53 -2.57 -0.73
N ASP A 85 13.49 -3.12 -1.35
CA ASP A 85 13.34 -3.27 -2.80
C ASP A 85 11.85 -3.45 -3.16
N ASP A 86 11.55 -3.67 -4.45
CA ASP A 86 10.20 -3.91 -4.97
C ASP A 86 9.93 -5.38 -5.32
N SER A 87 10.61 -6.32 -4.66
CA SER A 87 10.30 -7.74 -4.79
C SER A 87 8.98 -8.10 -4.10
N TYR A 88 8.38 -9.19 -4.57
CA TYR A 88 7.17 -9.76 -3.99
C TYR A 88 7.37 -10.09 -2.50
N GLY A 89 8.49 -10.72 -2.15
CA GLY A 89 8.80 -11.10 -0.77
C GLY A 89 9.00 -9.89 0.14
N GLU A 90 9.70 -8.87 -0.36
CA GLU A 90 9.89 -7.62 0.39
C GLU A 90 8.56 -6.89 0.59
N ALA A 91 7.70 -6.81 -0.43
CA ALA A 91 6.36 -6.24 -0.29
C ALA A 91 5.53 -7.00 0.76
N LYS A 92 5.59 -8.33 0.75
CA LYS A 92 4.88 -9.17 1.73
C LYS A 92 5.35 -8.89 3.15
N ARG A 93 6.68 -8.87 3.37
CA ARG A 93 7.31 -8.56 4.65
C ARG A 93 6.99 -7.15 5.11
N PHE A 94 7.16 -6.16 4.23
CA PHE A 94 7.04 -4.74 4.56
C PHE A 94 5.59 -4.32 4.79
N PHE A 95 4.61 -4.82 4.04
CA PHE A 95 3.20 -4.47 4.26
C PHE A 95 2.49 -5.43 5.21
N GLU A 96 3.17 -6.46 5.71
CA GLU A 96 2.62 -7.51 6.56
C GLU A 96 1.30 -8.07 6.00
N ILE A 97 1.32 -8.36 4.69
CA ILE A 97 0.21 -8.95 3.95
C ILE A 97 0.48 -10.42 3.66
N THR A 98 -0.58 -11.18 3.45
CA THR A 98 -0.49 -12.60 3.08
C THR A 98 -0.19 -12.76 1.59
N ASP A 99 0.34 -13.90 1.17
CA ASP A 99 0.50 -14.23 -0.26
C ASP A 99 -0.84 -14.08 -1.01
N ARG A 100 -1.97 -14.46 -0.39
CA ARG A 100 -3.30 -14.29 -1.00
C ARG A 100 -3.64 -12.81 -1.25
N GLN A 101 -3.39 -11.93 -0.29
CA GLN A 101 -3.65 -10.50 -0.46
C GLN A 101 -2.74 -9.90 -1.52
N LEU A 102 -1.44 -10.22 -1.51
CA LEU A 102 -0.52 -9.70 -2.51
C LEU A 102 -0.85 -10.25 -3.90
N HIS A 103 -1.21 -11.52 -3.99
CA HIS A 103 -1.71 -12.15 -5.22
C HIS A 103 -2.90 -11.40 -5.83
N GLU A 104 -3.90 -11.06 -5.00
CA GLU A 104 -5.06 -10.26 -5.42
C GLU A 104 -4.65 -8.85 -5.93
N ILE A 105 -3.53 -8.30 -5.46
CA ILE A 105 -3.06 -6.96 -5.88
C ILE A 105 -2.28 -7.02 -7.21
N VAL A 106 -1.44 -8.04 -7.42
CA VAL A 106 -0.40 -7.98 -8.49
C VAL A 106 -0.46 -9.07 -9.54
N CYS A 107 -1.29 -10.10 -9.39
CA CYS A 107 -1.15 -11.29 -10.23
C CYS A 107 -1.73 -11.12 -11.64
N TYR A 108 -0.99 -11.62 -12.64
CA TYR A 108 -1.45 -11.74 -14.03
C TYR A 108 -2.75 -12.53 -14.18
N CYS A 109 -2.98 -13.58 -13.38
CA CYS A 109 -4.16 -14.43 -13.52
C CYS A 109 -5.49 -13.67 -13.33
N HIS A 110 -5.48 -12.54 -12.61
CA HIS A 110 -6.67 -11.72 -12.37
C HIS A 110 -6.87 -10.62 -13.43
N TYR A 111 -5.78 -10.12 -14.03
CA TYR A 111 -5.83 -8.87 -14.80
C TYR A 111 -5.21 -8.96 -16.20
N GLY A 112 -4.55 -10.07 -16.54
CA GLY A 112 -3.67 -10.14 -17.71
C GLY A 112 -2.41 -9.32 -17.49
N ALA A 113 -1.85 -8.73 -18.56
CA ALA A 113 -0.55 -8.07 -18.52
C ALA A 113 -0.48 -6.83 -17.60
N THR A 114 -1.61 -6.16 -17.36
CA THR A 114 -1.66 -4.92 -16.59
C THR A 114 -2.91 -4.82 -15.74
N VAL A 115 -2.80 -4.13 -14.60
CA VAL A 115 -3.92 -3.75 -13.72
C VAL A 115 -3.99 -2.23 -13.61
N SER A 116 -5.19 -1.65 -13.51
CA SER A 116 -5.30 -0.21 -13.24
C SER A 116 -4.85 0.11 -11.81
N ALA A 117 -4.24 1.27 -11.60
CA ALA A 117 -3.83 1.71 -10.27
C ALA A 117 -5.02 1.82 -9.31
N ALA A 118 -6.20 2.25 -9.78
CA ALA A 118 -7.43 2.26 -8.99
C ALA A 118 -7.84 0.85 -8.52
N THR A 119 -7.77 -0.15 -9.40
CA THR A 119 -8.07 -1.53 -9.03
C THR A 119 -7.07 -2.04 -8.00
N ALA A 120 -5.77 -1.83 -8.20
CA ALA A 120 -4.75 -2.22 -7.24
C ALA A 120 -4.97 -1.55 -5.87
N ALA A 121 -5.28 -0.24 -5.84
CA ALA A 121 -5.56 0.50 -4.61
C ALA A 121 -6.75 -0.10 -3.84
N ARG A 122 -7.83 -0.49 -4.54
CA ARG A 122 -8.97 -1.16 -3.93
C ARG A 122 -8.57 -2.45 -3.21
N HIS A 123 -7.72 -3.28 -3.83
CA HIS A 123 -7.24 -4.52 -3.20
C HIS A 123 -6.30 -4.24 -2.02
N VAL A 124 -5.44 -3.21 -2.10
CA VAL A 124 -4.62 -2.74 -0.97
C VAL A 124 -5.51 -2.32 0.21
N ARG A 125 -6.56 -1.52 -0.03
CA ARG A 125 -7.54 -1.14 1.02
C ARG A 125 -8.26 -2.35 1.60
N GLY A 126 -8.61 -3.32 0.76
CA GLY A 126 -9.19 -4.60 1.21
C GLY A 126 -8.27 -5.39 2.16
N ALA A 127 -6.95 -5.23 2.04
CA ALA A 127 -5.98 -5.90 2.91
C ALA A 127 -5.88 -5.28 4.32
N ILE A 128 -6.45 -4.08 4.54
CA ILE A 128 -6.46 -3.42 5.86
C ILE A 128 -7.34 -4.21 6.83
N GLY A 129 -8.53 -4.63 6.40
CA GLY A 129 -9.54 -5.24 7.26
C GLY A 129 -9.48 -6.76 7.41
N GLY A 130 -8.49 -7.45 6.83
CA GLY A 130 -8.65 -8.89 6.54
C GLY A 130 -7.44 -9.79 6.77
N SER A 131 -7.15 -10.14 8.03
CA SER A 131 -6.56 -11.45 8.38
C SER A 131 -7.60 -12.46 8.90
N GLY A 132 -8.90 -12.14 8.88
CA GLY A 132 -9.97 -13.01 9.41
C GLY A 132 -11.06 -13.32 8.38
N MET A 133 -11.69 -14.49 8.53
CA MET A 133 -12.76 -15.08 7.71
C MET A 133 -13.95 -14.17 7.31
N LEU A 134 -14.05 -12.92 7.81
CA LEU A 134 -15.20 -12.04 7.65
C LEU A 134 -15.21 -11.21 6.35
N ALA A 135 -14.10 -11.09 5.62
CA ALA A 135 -14.06 -10.36 4.35
C ALA A 135 -14.84 -11.07 3.22
N ARG A 136 -15.16 -12.36 3.37
CA ARG A 136 -15.86 -13.18 2.37
C ARG A 136 -17.38 -12.95 2.30
N LEU A 137 -17.97 -12.13 3.18
CA LEU A 137 -19.43 -11.93 3.23
C LEU A 137 -19.97 -10.73 2.43
N ARG A 138 -19.13 -10.01 1.67
CA ARG A 138 -19.59 -8.83 0.89
C ARG A 138 -19.66 -9.03 -0.64
N GLY A 139 -19.64 -10.28 -1.11
CA GLY A 139 -19.61 -10.61 -2.54
C GLY A 139 -20.88 -11.23 -3.13
N SER A 140 -21.98 -11.34 -2.39
CA SER A 140 -23.19 -12.05 -2.86
C SER A 140 -24.46 -11.24 -2.66
N PHE A 141 -24.52 -10.01 -3.17
CA PHE A 141 -25.77 -9.30 -3.48
C PHE A 141 -25.49 -8.21 -4.51
N VAL A 142 -25.56 -8.58 -5.80
CA VAL A 142 -26.17 -7.83 -6.92
C VAL A 142 -26.62 -8.87 -7.93
#